data_AF-A0A6P1ZZ56-F1
#
_entry.id   AF-A0A6P1ZZ56-F1
#
_cell.length_a   1.000
_cell.length_b   1.000
_cell.length_c   1.000
_cell.angle_alpha   90.00
_cell.angle_beta   90.00
_cell.angle_gamma   90.00
#
_symmetry.space_group_name_H-M   'P 1'
#
loop_
_entity.id
_entity.type
_entity.pdbx_description
1 polymer ?
#
loop_
_entity_poly.entity_id
_entity_poly.type
_entity_poly.pdbx_seq_one_letter_code
_entity_poly.pdbx_strand_id
1 'polypeptide(L)'
;MGVDKIKAVMNPSITDSAVKAAIAAIGSESATAAEKIEMLIEMAQGFHKQPKTAQDLRNAVGLYYRAYQMCGEEYALLKARALVGMAGTLQSIPDQGSQLLLQAKASYEEALPILQQLALPEELAEAQMNFGLVLQSLVGFNQARMTDSIKAYHEALQVFTWEDYPQEYAILYNNIAIAYLSMPMSSEREYLRQGLAVQSFEVALKHINLIDHPREYAMLQNNLGNALQYLVSSHPVDNNLRAIAAYDEALKVRNSRDTPLEYANTISNKANALFNLPDDLEKPEAGNAKNLLKAYTYYQEAWGIFTQNQQIEQAETVAQAIQDVEAEMRVGMD
;
A
#
# COMPACT_ATOMS: atom_id res chain seq x y z
N MET A 1 -23.54 13.48 19.89
CA MET A 1 -24.06 12.80 18.67
C MET A 1 -23.09 11.78 18.05
N GLY A 2 -21.89 11.53 18.61
CA GLY A 2 -20.91 10.59 18.04
C GLY A 2 -21.07 9.12 18.49
N VAL A 3 -21.35 8.87 19.76
CA VAL A 3 -21.31 7.51 20.36
C VAL A 3 -22.40 6.56 19.82
N ASP A 4 -23.57 7.08 19.46
CA ASP A 4 -24.70 6.24 19.00
C ASP A 4 -24.59 5.82 17.52
N LYS A 5 -23.88 6.58 16.67
CA LYS A 5 -23.55 6.15 15.31
C LYS A 5 -22.45 5.07 15.30
N ILE A 6 -21.54 5.13 16.27
CA ILE A 6 -20.45 4.16 16.45
C ILE A 6 -21.01 2.80 16.90
N LYS A 7 -21.94 2.77 17.86
CA LYS A 7 -22.58 1.52 18.34
C LYS A 7 -23.39 0.75 17.28
N ALA A 8 -24.06 1.45 16.37
CA ALA A 8 -24.86 0.82 15.32
C ALA A 8 -23.99 0.20 14.20
N VAL A 9 -22.78 0.73 14.02
CA VAL A 9 -21.83 0.32 12.96
C VAL A 9 -20.82 -0.70 13.50
N MET A 10 -20.52 -0.70 14.80
CA MET A 10 -19.51 -1.55 15.46
C MET A 10 -20.08 -2.72 16.29
N ASN A 11 -21.20 -3.34 15.92
CA ASN A 11 -21.64 -4.55 16.61
C ASN A 11 -21.35 -5.80 15.75
N PRO A 12 -20.08 -6.23 15.62
CA PRO A 12 -19.78 -7.53 15.05
C PRO A 12 -20.41 -8.56 15.97
N SER A 13 -21.38 -9.32 15.47
CA SER A 13 -21.96 -10.42 16.22
C SER A 13 -20.83 -11.40 16.55
N ILE A 14 -20.38 -11.42 17.82
CA ILE A 14 -19.38 -12.38 18.30
C ILE A 14 -20.11 -13.73 18.36
N THR A 15 -20.20 -14.41 17.23
CA THR A 15 -20.89 -15.71 17.11
C THR A 15 -19.94 -16.87 17.32
N ASP A 16 -18.64 -16.65 17.14
CA ASP A 16 -17.59 -17.66 17.26
C ASP A 16 -17.44 -18.16 18.71
N SER A 17 -17.54 -19.47 18.89
CA SER A 17 -17.48 -20.13 20.19
C SER A 17 -16.09 -20.08 20.82
N ALA A 18 -15.02 -20.06 20.02
CA ALA A 18 -13.65 -19.97 20.51
C ALA A 18 -13.37 -18.56 21.05
N VAL A 19 -13.84 -17.50 20.37
CA VAL A 19 -13.75 -16.13 20.89
C VAL A 19 -14.54 -15.96 22.18
N LYS A 20 -15.75 -16.53 22.26
CA LYS A 20 -16.53 -16.53 23.52
C LYS A 20 -15.80 -17.24 24.65
N ALA A 21 -15.21 -18.40 24.38
CA ALA A 21 -14.45 -19.16 25.37
C ALA A 21 -13.22 -18.38 25.85
N ALA A 22 -12.50 -17.72 24.94
CA ALA A 22 -11.36 -16.87 25.27
C ALA A 22 -11.75 -15.69 26.17
N ILE A 23 -12.81 -14.96 25.82
CA ILE A 23 -13.32 -13.85 26.62
C ILE A 23 -13.77 -14.35 28.02
N ALA A 24 -14.41 -15.52 28.10
CA ALA A 24 -14.81 -16.11 29.36
C ALA A 24 -13.60 -16.52 30.22
N ALA A 25 -12.57 -17.11 29.60
CA ALA A 25 -11.33 -17.49 30.27
C ALA A 25 -10.63 -16.27 30.88
N ILE A 26 -10.40 -15.21 30.08
CA ILE A 26 -9.82 -13.95 30.56
C ILE A 26 -10.71 -13.31 31.65
N GLY A 27 -12.02 -13.39 31.51
CA GLY A 27 -12.96 -12.93 32.52
C GLY A 27 -12.78 -13.63 33.87
N SER A 28 -12.49 -14.93 33.85
CA SER A 28 -12.28 -15.78 35.05
C SER A 28 -10.90 -15.65 35.70
N GLU A 29 -9.93 -15.05 35.02
CA GLU A 29 -8.59 -14.86 35.58
C GLU A 29 -8.59 -13.89 36.76
N SER A 30 -7.73 -14.16 37.75
CA SER A 30 -7.45 -13.27 38.88
C SER A 30 -6.48 -12.16 38.44
N ALA A 31 -6.89 -11.38 37.46
CA ALA A 31 -6.17 -10.25 36.90
C ALA A 31 -6.97 -8.94 37.08
N THR A 32 -6.27 -7.81 37.09
CA THR A 32 -6.85 -6.46 37.11
C THR A 32 -7.64 -6.17 35.82
N ALA A 33 -8.46 -5.12 35.83
CA ALA A 33 -9.19 -4.71 34.62
C ALA A 33 -8.24 -4.34 33.47
N ALA A 34 -7.14 -3.62 33.77
CA ALA A 34 -6.12 -3.24 32.80
C ALA A 34 -5.45 -4.48 32.17
N GLU A 35 -4.98 -5.42 32.98
CA GLU A 35 -4.36 -6.67 32.50
C GLU A 35 -5.32 -7.46 31.61
N LYS A 36 -6.60 -7.57 31.98
CA LYS A 36 -7.60 -8.25 31.14
C LYS A 36 -7.83 -7.56 29.80
N ILE A 37 -7.79 -6.23 29.76
CA ILE A 37 -7.87 -5.45 28.51
C ILE A 37 -6.65 -5.72 27.64
N GLU A 38 -5.45 -5.70 28.23
CA GLU A 38 -4.19 -5.98 27.54
C GLU A 38 -4.17 -7.39 26.95
N MET A 39 -4.58 -8.40 27.72
CA MET A 39 -4.67 -9.78 27.23
C MET A 39 -5.62 -9.93 26.03
N LEU A 40 -6.75 -9.21 26.04
CA LEU A 40 -7.67 -9.19 24.89
C LEU A 40 -7.03 -8.56 23.65
N ILE A 41 -6.31 -7.44 23.83
CA ILE A 41 -5.58 -6.75 22.76
C ILE A 41 -4.49 -7.65 22.19
N GLU A 42 -3.66 -8.27 23.03
CA GLU A 42 -2.57 -9.16 22.62
C GLU A 42 -3.11 -10.39 21.87
N MET A 43 -4.19 -10.98 22.37
CA MET A 43 -4.83 -12.11 21.68
C MET A 43 -5.37 -11.70 20.30
N ALA A 44 -5.99 -10.52 20.20
CA ALA A 44 -6.48 -9.99 18.94
C ALA A 44 -5.33 -9.73 17.95
N GLN A 45 -4.20 -9.17 18.43
CA GLN A 45 -2.98 -9.00 17.63
C GLN A 45 -2.44 -10.32 17.11
N GLY A 46 -2.48 -11.39 17.91
CA GLY A 46 -2.07 -12.74 17.49
C GLY A 46 -2.86 -13.23 16.28
N PHE A 47 -4.20 -13.10 16.31
CA PHE A 47 -5.06 -13.45 15.17
C PHE A 47 -4.81 -12.58 13.94
N HIS A 48 -4.57 -11.28 14.13
CA HIS A 48 -4.32 -10.35 13.05
C HIS A 48 -2.96 -10.58 12.35
N LYS A 49 -1.90 -10.90 13.09
CA LYS A 49 -0.55 -11.09 12.55
C LYS A 49 -0.42 -12.37 11.70
N GLN A 50 -1.17 -13.42 12.03
CA GLN A 50 -1.13 -14.70 11.33
C GLN A 50 -2.54 -15.25 11.07
N PRO A 51 -3.33 -14.57 10.22
CA PRO A 51 -4.68 -15.03 9.92
C PRO A 51 -4.60 -16.26 9.02
N LYS A 52 -5.25 -17.36 9.42
CA LYS A 52 -5.39 -18.56 8.58
C LYS A 52 -6.62 -18.44 7.68
N THR A 53 -7.61 -17.69 8.14
CA THR A 53 -8.89 -17.47 7.47
C THR A 53 -9.39 -16.04 7.68
N ALA A 54 -10.31 -15.58 6.83
CA ALA A 54 -11.01 -14.31 7.07
C ALA A 54 -11.80 -14.29 8.39
N GLN A 55 -12.16 -15.47 8.93
CA GLN A 55 -12.82 -15.58 10.23
C GLN A 55 -11.88 -15.21 11.37
N ASP A 56 -10.58 -15.48 11.26
CA ASP A 56 -9.59 -15.08 12.28
C ASP A 56 -9.53 -13.56 12.44
N LEU A 57 -9.61 -12.83 11.32
CA LEU A 57 -9.69 -11.36 11.34
C LEU A 57 -11.01 -10.88 11.99
N ARG A 58 -12.14 -11.52 11.68
CA ARG A 58 -13.42 -11.20 12.36
C ARG A 58 -13.36 -11.49 13.86
N ASN A 59 -12.66 -12.56 14.25
CA ASN A 59 -12.43 -12.92 15.64
C ASN A 59 -11.56 -11.87 16.37
N ALA A 60 -10.48 -11.40 15.73
CA ALA A 60 -9.67 -10.29 16.23
C ALA A 60 -10.49 -9.01 16.43
N VAL A 61 -11.34 -8.63 15.47
CA VAL A 61 -12.26 -7.48 15.63
C VAL A 61 -13.15 -7.65 16.86
N GLY A 62 -13.71 -8.83 17.09
CA GLY A 62 -14.53 -9.13 18.26
C GLY A 62 -13.78 -8.98 19.59
N LEU A 63 -12.52 -9.42 19.65
CA LEU A 63 -11.65 -9.28 20.82
C LEU A 63 -11.29 -7.81 21.11
N TYR A 64 -10.90 -7.04 20.08
CA TYR A 64 -10.66 -5.61 20.23
C TYR A 64 -11.91 -4.85 20.67
N TYR A 65 -13.08 -5.18 20.11
CA TYR A 65 -14.34 -4.57 20.53
C TYR A 65 -14.65 -4.86 21.99
N ARG A 66 -14.36 -6.08 22.47
CA ARG A 66 -14.50 -6.43 23.89
C ARG A 66 -13.53 -5.62 24.77
N ALA A 67 -12.27 -5.48 24.35
CA ALA A 67 -11.29 -4.66 25.05
C ALA A 67 -11.75 -3.19 25.14
N TYR A 68 -12.20 -2.62 24.02
CA TYR A 68 -12.77 -1.27 23.94
C TYR A 68 -13.93 -1.07 24.93
N GLN A 69 -14.86 -2.03 25.01
CA GLN A 69 -15.98 -1.96 25.96
C GLN A 69 -15.56 -1.95 27.43
N MET A 70 -14.44 -2.60 27.76
CA MET A 70 -13.93 -2.70 29.13
C MET A 70 -13.17 -1.44 29.56
N CYS A 71 -12.69 -0.61 28.62
CA CYS A 71 -11.85 0.53 28.94
C CYS A 71 -12.58 1.69 29.63
N GLY A 72 -13.85 1.95 29.26
CA GLY A 72 -14.56 3.15 29.72
C GLY A 72 -13.76 4.44 29.48
N GLU A 73 -13.89 5.40 30.40
CA GLU A 73 -13.05 6.62 30.42
C GLU A 73 -11.76 6.44 31.25
N GLU A 74 -11.68 5.39 32.07
CA GLU A 74 -10.57 5.14 32.99
C GLU A 74 -9.28 4.70 32.27
N TYR A 75 -9.43 3.91 31.20
CA TYR A 75 -8.31 3.34 30.45
C TYR A 75 -8.19 3.95 29.04
N ALA A 76 -8.12 5.28 28.96
CA ALA A 76 -8.14 6.01 27.68
C ALA A 76 -7.07 5.54 26.68
N LEU A 77 -5.82 5.31 27.10
CA LEU A 77 -4.76 4.83 26.20
C LEU A 77 -5.04 3.41 25.67
N LEU A 78 -5.48 2.49 26.54
CA LEU A 78 -5.84 1.12 26.13
C LEU A 78 -7.07 1.14 25.20
N LYS A 79 -8.03 2.07 25.43
CA LYS A 79 -9.16 2.31 24.54
C LYS A 79 -8.70 2.67 23.13
N ALA A 80 -7.76 3.61 23.03
CA ALA A 80 -7.21 4.05 21.75
C ALA A 80 -6.43 2.94 21.03
N ARG A 81 -5.63 2.15 21.77
CA ARG A 81 -4.92 0.98 21.22
C ARG A 81 -5.87 -0.10 20.71
N ALA A 82 -6.95 -0.39 21.44
CA ALA A 82 -7.98 -1.32 20.99
C ALA A 82 -8.67 -0.82 19.70
N LEU A 83 -8.98 0.47 19.61
CA LEU A 83 -9.58 1.09 18.43
C LEU A 83 -8.67 1.03 17.20
N VAL A 84 -7.38 1.35 17.33
CA VAL A 84 -6.41 1.28 16.22
C VAL A 84 -6.19 -0.16 15.76
N GLY A 85 -6.00 -1.10 16.70
CA GLY A 85 -5.85 -2.52 16.36
C GLY A 85 -7.08 -3.08 15.64
N MET A 86 -8.28 -2.69 16.09
CA MET A 86 -9.52 -3.02 15.41
C MET A 86 -9.60 -2.42 14.00
N ALA A 87 -9.22 -1.15 13.84
CA ALA A 87 -9.25 -0.45 12.56
C ALA A 87 -8.34 -1.10 11.51
N GLY A 88 -7.09 -1.43 11.88
CA GLY A 88 -6.17 -2.16 11.00
C GLY A 88 -6.67 -3.56 10.64
N THR A 89 -7.33 -4.24 11.59
CA THR A 89 -7.94 -5.54 11.34
C THR A 89 -9.11 -5.44 10.37
N LEU A 90 -10.00 -4.45 10.54
CA LEU A 90 -11.13 -4.20 9.64
C LEU A 90 -10.69 -3.91 8.21
N GLN A 91 -9.61 -3.13 8.05
CA GLN A 91 -9.01 -2.83 6.75
C GLN A 91 -8.48 -4.10 6.05
N SER A 92 -7.98 -5.07 6.81
CA SER A 92 -7.37 -6.29 6.28
C SER A 92 -8.37 -7.37 5.86
N ILE A 93 -9.65 -7.22 6.22
CA ILE A 93 -10.70 -8.17 5.83
C ILE A 93 -11.07 -7.91 4.37
N PRO A 94 -10.97 -8.92 3.48
CA PRO A 94 -11.45 -8.79 2.11
C PRO A 94 -12.95 -8.51 2.10
N ASP A 95 -13.36 -7.35 1.56
CA ASP A 95 -14.75 -6.94 1.40
C ASP A 95 -14.93 -6.17 0.09
N GLN A 96 -16.05 -6.38 -0.57
CA GLN A 96 -16.39 -5.68 -1.82
C GLN A 96 -17.00 -4.29 -1.55
N GLY A 97 -17.41 -4.02 -0.31
CA GLY A 97 -18.01 -2.76 0.11
C GLY A 97 -17.06 -1.85 0.89
N SER A 98 -17.57 -0.68 1.25
CA SER A 98 -16.82 0.31 2.05
C SER A 98 -17.18 0.30 3.54
N GLN A 99 -18.08 -0.58 3.96
CA GLN A 99 -18.64 -0.54 5.31
C GLN A 99 -17.58 -0.84 6.39
N LEU A 100 -16.68 -1.80 6.14
CA LEU A 100 -15.56 -2.09 7.05
C LEU A 100 -14.55 -0.95 7.08
N LEU A 101 -14.29 -0.32 5.94
CA LEU A 101 -13.42 0.86 5.85
C LEU A 101 -14.00 2.06 6.59
N LEU A 102 -15.32 2.28 6.53
CA LEU A 102 -16.00 3.31 7.32
C LEU A 102 -15.92 3.04 8.83
N GLN A 103 -16.01 1.78 9.25
CA GLN A 103 -15.78 1.37 10.65
C GLN A 103 -14.34 1.64 11.08
N ALA A 104 -13.37 1.30 10.24
CA ALA A 104 -11.96 1.56 10.50
C ALA A 104 -11.70 3.07 10.61
N LYS A 105 -12.25 3.87 9.67
CA LYS A 105 -12.18 5.34 9.70
C LYS A 105 -12.73 5.91 11.01
N ALA A 106 -13.92 5.49 11.44
CA ALA A 106 -14.52 5.95 12.68
C ALA A 106 -13.66 5.59 13.91
N SER A 107 -13.06 4.40 13.91
CA SER A 107 -12.18 3.94 14.99
C SER A 107 -10.90 4.78 15.09
N TYR A 108 -10.27 5.09 13.95
CA TYR A 108 -9.12 6.02 13.90
C TYR A 108 -9.52 7.43 14.35
N GLU A 109 -10.65 7.95 13.89
CA GLU A 109 -11.13 9.29 14.26
C GLU A 109 -11.39 9.43 15.78
N GLU A 110 -11.81 8.35 16.46
CA GLU A 110 -11.95 8.32 17.91
C GLU A 110 -10.60 8.15 18.63
N ALA A 111 -9.68 7.33 18.10
CA ALA A 111 -8.42 7.02 18.75
C ALA A 111 -7.37 8.14 18.65
N LEU A 112 -7.26 8.80 17.50
CA LEU A 112 -6.17 9.75 17.20
C LEU A 112 -6.06 10.90 18.22
N PRO A 113 -7.14 11.57 18.67
CA PRO A 113 -7.03 12.62 19.68
C PRO A 113 -6.49 12.12 21.03
N ILE A 114 -6.77 10.85 21.38
CA ILE A 114 -6.29 10.23 22.62
C ILE A 114 -4.81 9.88 22.49
N LEU A 115 -4.42 9.26 21.38
CA LEU A 115 -3.01 8.94 21.10
C LEU A 115 -2.14 10.20 21.09
N GLN A 116 -2.64 11.28 20.49
CA GLN A 116 -1.95 12.57 20.44
C GLN A 116 -1.59 13.12 21.84
N GLN A 117 -2.38 12.80 22.86
CA GLN A 117 -2.19 13.28 24.23
C GLN A 117 -1.41 12.30 25.11
N LEU A 118 -1.60 10.98 24.90
CA LEU A 118 -1.20 9.96 25.88
C LEU A 118 -0.22 8.93 25.35
N ALA A 119 -0.08 8.77 24.03
CA ALA A 119 0.76 7.73 23.43
C ALA A 119 2.17 8.24 23.12
N LEU A 120 3.06 7.29 22.82
CA LEU A 120 4.37 7.60 22.26
C LEU A 120 4.21 8.20 20.84
N PRO A 121 5.11 9.10 20.40
CA PRO A 121 5.06 9.69 19.06
C PRO A 121 4.98 8.65 17.93
N GLU A 122 5.68 7.52 18.08
CA GLU A 122 5.74 6.43 17.12
C GLU A 122 4.38 5.71 17.01
N GLU A 123 3.70 5.47 18.13
CA GLU A 123 2.35 4.88 18.14
C GLU A 123 1.35 5.80 17.42
N LEU A 124 1.45 7.12 17.62
CA LEU A 124 0.64 8.10 16.91
C LEU A 124 0.95 8.12 15.40
N ALA A 125 2.22 8.09 15.02
CA ALA A 125 2.65 8.11 13.63
C ALA A 125 2.23 6.86 12.87
N GLU A 126 2.32 5.67 13.49
CA GLU A 126 1.79 4.43 12.93
C GLU A 126 0.27 4.50 12.72
N ALA A 127 -0.46 5.02 13.71
CA ALA A 127 -1.91 5.22 13.58
C ALA A 127 -2.27 6.20 12.45
N GLN A 128 -1.52 7.29 12.28
CA GLN A 128 -1.70 8.25 11.19
C GLN A 128 -1.39 7.63 9.82
N MET A 129 -0.30 6.87 9.70
CA MET A 129 0.04 6.15 8.47
C MET A 129 -1.08 5.19 8.07
N ASN A 130 -1.55 4.36 9.00
CA ASN A 130 -2.61 3.40 8.72
C ASN A 130 -3.97 4.07 8.47
N PHE A 131 -4.25 5.19 9.14
CA PHE A 131 -5.42 6.00 8.85
C PHE A 131 -5.39 6.57 7.43
N GLY A 132 -4.23 7.04 6.97
CA GLY A 132 -4.01 7.48 5.60
C GLY A 132 -4.35 6.41 4.57
N LEU A 133 -3.97 5.16 4.82
CA LEU A 133 -4.31 4.03 3.94
C LEU A 133 -5.83 3.80 3.87
N VAL A 134 -6.53 3.82 5.02
CA VAL A 134 -8.00 3.69 5.05
C VAL A 134 -8.68 4.82 4.29
N LEU A 135 -8.21 6.06 4.48
CA LEU A 135 -8.73 7.22 3.75
C LEU A 135 -8.51 7.07 2.24
N GLN A 136 -7.34 6.59 1.81
CA GLN A 136 -7.04 6.36 0.40
C GLN A 136 -7.97 5.30 -0.21
N SER A 137 -8.23 4.18 0.48
CA SER A 137 -9.18 3.15 0.03
C SER A 137 -10.63 3.66 -0.07
N LEU A 138 -11.02 4.62 0.78
CA LEU A 138 -12.36 5.22 0.76
C LEU A 138 -12.58 6.24 -0.38
N VAL A 139 -11.53 6.68 -1.08
CA VAL A 139 -11.65 7.62 -2.21
C VAL A 139 -12.50 7.05 -3.33
N GLY A 140 -12.30 5.77 -3.69
CA GLY A 140 -13.07 5.10 -4.75
C GLY A 140 -14.57 4.99 -4.45
N PHE A 141 -14.96 5.12 -3.18
CA PHE A 141 -16.35 5.13 -2.72
C PHE A 141 -16.92 6.54 -2.51
N ASN A 142 -16.17 7.60 -2.84
CA ASN A 142 -16.52 8.99 -2.55
C ASN A 142 -16.78 9.27 -1.05
N GLN A 143 -16.09 8.54 -0.17
CA GLN A 143 -16.26 8.63 1.29
C GLN A 143 -15.05 9.23 2.02
N ALA A 144 -14.01 9.59 1.27
CA ALA A 144 -12.86 10.36 1.71
C ALA A 144 -12.29 11.15 0.53
N ARG A 145 -11.47 12.17 0.79
CA ARG A 145 -10.72 12.87 -0.24
C ARG A 145 -9.27 12.42 -0.20
N MET A 146 -8.64 12.34 -1.38
CA MET A 146 -7.22 11.98 -1.46
C MET A 146 -6.30 12.98 -0.71
N THR A 147 -6.71 14.24 -0.56
CA THR A 147 -5.96 15.20 0.26
C THR A 147 -5.95 14.87 1.74
N ASP A 148 -6.98 14.15 2.23
CA ASP A 148 -7.09 13.78 3.64
C ASP A 148 -6.10 12.64 3.96
N SER A 149 -5.91 11.67 3.04
CA SER A 149 -4.88 10.63 3.19
C SER A 149 -3.47 11.20 3.14
N ILE A 150 -3.18 12.08 2.18
CA ILE A 150 -1.87 12.76 2.08
C ILE A 150 -1.56 13.55 3.34
N LYS A 151 -2.56 14.23 3.93
CA LYS A 151 -2.38 14.92 5.21
C LYS A 151 -1.98 13.93 6.31
N ALA A 152 -2.69 12.82 6.46
CA ALA A 152 -2.37 11.81 7.48
C ALA A 152 -0.94 11.24 7.29
N TYR A 153 -0.52 10.97 6.05
CA TYR A 153 0.87 10.55 5.78
C TYR A 153 1.89 11.62 6.18
N HIS A 154 1.61 12.91 5.94
CA HIS A 154 2.49 13.98 6.39
C HIS A 154 2.53 14.16 7.92
N GLU A 155 1.45 13.87 8.64
CA GLU A 155 1.49 13.82 10.12
C GLU A 155 2.42 12.69 10.59
N ALA A 156 2.37 11.51 9.96
CA ALA A 156 3.29 10.41 10.28
C ALA A 156 4.77 10.74 9.98
N LEU A 157 5.03 11.46 8.87
CA LEU A 157 6.37 11.94 8.51
C LEU A 157 6.98 12.96 9.49
N GLN A 158 6.22 13.50 10.45
CA GLN A 158 6.80 14.34 11.52
C GLN A 158 7.61 13.52 12.53
N VAL A 159 7.38 12.21 12.60
CA VAL A 159 8.06 11.28 13.51
C VAL A 159 8.92 10.29 12.72
N PHE A 160 8.37 9.70 11.65
CA PHE A 160 9.08 8.76 10.81
C PHE A 160 9.98 9.49 9.82
N THR A 161 11.15 9.91 10.30
CA THR A 161 12.23 10.55 9.54
C THR A 161 13.08 9.51 8.81
N TRP A 162 13.91 9.96 7.86
CA TRP A 162 14.81 9.04 7.15
C TRP A 162 15.99 8.58 8.05
N GLU A 163 16.37 9.39 9.03
CA GLU A 163 17.46 9.09 9.97
C GLU A 163 17.11 7.94 10.92
N ASP A 164 15.90 7.99 11.48
CA ASP A 164 15.49 7.09 12.56
C ASP A 164 14.60 5.94 12.05
N TYR A 165 13.81 6.19 10.99
CA TYR A 165 12.80 5.25 10.45
C TYR A 165 12.83 5.20 8.91
N PRO A 166 13.96 4.82 8.28
CA PRO A 166 14.11 4.86 6.83
C PRO A 166 13.10 3.98 6.08
N GLN A 167 12.65 2.88 6.68
CA GLN A 167 11.66 1.99 6.08
C GLN A 167 10.28 2.67 6.00
N GLU A 168 9.78 3.19 7.11
CA GLU A 168 8.51 3.91 7.20
C GLU A 168 8.55 5.18 6.35
N TYR A 169 9.67 5.89 6.34
CA TYR A 169 9.90 7.06 5.49
C TYR A 169 9.71 6.70 4.00
N ALA A 170 10.34 5.62 3.53
CA ALA A 170 10.19 5.14 2.16
C ALA A 170 8.74 4.76 1.83
N ILE A 171 8.06 4.05 2.74
CA ILE A 171 6.66 3.64 2.57
C ILE A 171 5.73 4.86 2.50
N LEU A 172 5.94 5.87 3.35
CA LEU A 172 5.12 7.08 3.38
C LEU A 172 5.26 7.89 2.09
N TYR A 173 6.48 8.13 1.62
CA TYR A 173 6.69 8.83 0.34
C TYR A 173 6.16 8.03 -0.86
N ASN A 174 6.27 6.70 -0.82
CA ASN A 174 5.64 5.84 -1.81
C ASN A 174 4.10 6.01 -1.82
N ASN A 175 3.47 5.99 -0.65
CA ASN A 175 2.02 6.13 -0.53
C ASN A 175 1.54 7.53 -0.94
N ILE A 176 2.29 8.58 -0.59
CA ILE A 176 2.03 9.96 -1.03
C ILE A 176 2.10 10.06 -2.56
N ALA A 177 3.13 9.46 -3.18
CA ALA A 177 3.28 9.47 -4.62
C ALA A 177 2.11 8.75 -5.32
N ILE A 178 1.75 7.55 -4.85
CA ILE A 178 0.60 6.79 -5.37
C ILE A 178 -0.71 7.56 -5.17
N ALA A 179 -0.88 8.24 -4.04
CA ALA A 179 -2.03 9.09 -3.77
C ALA A 179 -2.16 10.21 -4.82
N TYR A 180 -1.07 10.89 -5.16
CA TYR A 180 -1.07 11.89 -6.23
C TYR A 180 -1.42 11.31 -7.61
N LEU A 181 -0.87 10.15 -7.96
CA LEU A 181 -1.17 9.46 -9.23
C LEU A 181 -2.63 8.97 -9.31
N SER A 182 -3.24 8.66 -8.16
CA SER A 182 -4.61 8.12 -8.08
C SER A 182 -5.69 9.20 -7.97
N MET A 183 -5.32 10.49 -7.92
CA MET A 183 -6.29 11.57 -7.87
C MET A 183 -7.09 11.67 -9.19
N PRO A 184 -8.41 11.91 -9.14
CA PRO A 184 -9.23 12.04 -10.34
C PRO A 184 -8.68 13.07 -11.34
N MET A 185 -8.72 12.68 -12.61
CA MET A 185 -8.21 13.45 -13.74
C MET A 185 -9.08 14.67 -14.00
N SER A 186 -8.74 15.79 -13.36
CA SER A 186 -9.08 17.12 -13.87
C SER A 186 -7.92 17.62 -14.74
N SER A 187 -8.21 17.94 -16.00
CA SER A 187 -7.23 18.31 -17.04
C SER A 187 -6.32 19.48 -16.63
N GLU A 188 -6.82 20.41 -15.82
CA GLU A 188 -6.05 21.61 -15.41
C GLU A 188 -4.94 21.35 -14.39
N ARG A 189 -4.92 20.18 -13.71
CA ARG A 189 -3.93 19.90 -12.64
C ARG A 189 -3.20 18.57 -12.78
N GLU A 190 -3.38 17.88 -13.89
CA GLU A 190 -2.77 16.57 -14.13
C GLU A 190 -1.24 16.62 -14.05
N TYR A 191 -0.61 17.52 -14.81
CA TYR A 191 0.83 17.72 -14.81
C TYR A 191 1.40 18.00 -13.42
N LEU A 192 0.70 18.84 -12.64
CA LEU A 192 1.11 19.16 -11.27
C LEU A 192 1.11 17.92 -10.38
N ARG A 193 0.06 17.10 -10.44
CA ARG A 193 -0.07 15.90 -9.61
C ARG A 193 0.97 14.85 -9.97
N GLN A 194 1.16 14.57 -11.25
CA GLN A 194 2.17 13.60 -11.69
C GLN A 194 3.59 14.09 -11.36
N GLY A 195 3.87 15.40 -11.50
CA GLY A 195 5.12 16.01 -11.05
C GLY A 195 5.34 15.88 -9.53
N LEU A 196 4.31 16.07 -8.71
CA LEU A 196 4.37 15.86 -7.26
C LEU A 196 4.62 14.39 -6.90
N ALA A 197 4.08 13.44 -7.67
CA ALA A 197 4.35 12.02 -7.46
C ALA A 197 5.82 11.67 -7.74
N VAL A 198 6.34 12.10 -8.90
CA VAL A 198 7.77 11.93 -9.24
C VAL A 198 8.66 12.56 -8.17
N GLN A 199 8.35 13.80 -7.76
CA GLN A 199 9.10 14.49 -6.71
C GLN A 199 9.06 13.73 -5.37
N SER A 200 7.92 13.12 -5.01
CA SER A 200 7.79 12.35 -3.78
C SER A 200 8.73 11.14 -3.76
N PHE A 201 8.83 10.41 -4.87
CA PHE A 201 9.81 9.32 -5.00
C PHE A 201 11.26 9.83 -4.94
N GLU A 202 11.57 10.91 -5.66
CA GLU A 202 12.90 11.50 -5.70
C GLU A 202 13.35 12.05 -4.34
N VAL A 203 12.43 12.57 -3.51
CA VAL A 203 12.74 13.00 -2.14
C VAL A 203 13.17 11.82 -1.28
N ALA A 204 12.44 10.70 -1.33
CA ALA A 204 12.82 9.51 -0.60
C ALA A 204 14.17 8.94 -1.07
N LEU A 205 14.40 8.88 -2.38
CA LEU A 205 15.63 8.36 -2.99
C LEU A 205 16.89 9.22 -2.73
N LYS A 206 16.77 10.41 -2.15
CA LYS A 206 17.93 11.18 -1.65
C LYS A 206 18.58 10.55 -0.43
N HIS A 207 17.81 9.79 0.35
CA HIS A 207 18.22 9.21 1.63
C HIS A 207 18.20 7.69 1.59
N ILE A 208 17.20 7.12 0.92
CA ILE A 208 17.04 5.69 0.71
C ILE A 208 17.90 5.25 -0.47
N ASN A 209 18.82 4.32 -0.23
CA ASN A 209 19.87 3.95 -1.18
C ASN A 209 20.06 2.44 -1.29
N LEU A 210 20.73 2.02 -2.37
CA LEU A 210 20.95 0.61 -2.72
C LEU A 210 21.66 -0.21 -1.63
N ILE A 211 22.57 0.40 -0.88
CA ILE A 211 23.46 -0.33 0.05
C ILE A 211 22.76 -0.52 1.40
N ASP A 212 22.27 0.57 1.97
CA ASP A 212 21.71 0.56 3.33
C ASP A 212 20.25 0.10 3.35
N HIS A 213 19.51 0.35 2.27
CA HIS A 213 18.07 0.16 2.19
C HIS A 213 17.65 -0.54 0.87
N PRO A 214 18.23 -1.69 0.52
CA PRO A 214 18.09 -2.28 -0.81
C PRO A 214 16.63 -2.56 -1.21
N ARG A 215 15.80 -3.04 -0.28
CA ARG A 215 14.40 -3.39 -0.56
C ARG A 215 13.57 -2.14 -0.86
N GLU A 216 13.66 -1.13 0.00
CA GLU A 216 12.96 0.15 -0.12
C GLU A 216 13.44 0.92 -1.35
N TYR A 217 14.75 0.91 -1.61
CA TYR A 217 15.35 1.52 -2.81
C TYR A 217 14.76 0.92 -4.08
N ALA A 218 14.70 -0.40 -4.20
CA ALA A 218 14.16 -1.06 -5.38
C ALA A 218 12.65 -0.83 -5.55
N MET A 219 11.90 -0.74 -4.45
CA MET A 219 10.47 -0.37 -4.49
C MET A 219 10.28 1.05 -5.03
N LEU A 220 10.99 2.03 -4.47
CA LEU A 220 10.90 3.43 -4.87
C LEU A 220 11.35 3.62 -6.33
N GLN A 221 12.45 2.98 -6.74
CA GLN A 221 12.95 3.07 -8.12
C GLN A 221 11.97 2.46 -9.13
N ASN A 222 11.38 1.30 -8.85
CA ASN A 222 10.37 0.73 -9.73
C ASN A 222 9.15 1.65 -9.86
N ASN A 223 8.68 2.23 -8.75
CA ASN A 223 7.48 3.07 -8.78
C ASN A 223 7.75 4.46 -9.38
N LEU A 224 8.97 4.99 -9.22
CA LEU A 224 9.46 6.14 -9.97
C LEU A 224 9.46 5.85 -11.47
N GLY A 225 9.94 4.67 -11.88
CA GLY A 225 9.90 4.24 -13.28
C GLY A 225 8.49 4.24 -13.85
N ASN A 226 7.53 3.66 -13.12
CA ASN A 226 6.12 3.67 -13.51
C ASN A 226 5.58 5.10 -13.64
N ALA A 227 5.86 5.96 -12.65
CA ALA A 227 5.39 7.34 -12.67
C ALA A 227 5.95 8.14 -13.85
N LEU A 228 7.21 7.93 -14.20
CA LEU A 228 7.86 8.57 -15.35
C LEU A 228 7.31 8.05 -16.68
N GLN A 229 7.12 6.73 -16.82
CA GLN A 229 6.61 6.11 -18.03
C GLN A 229 5.23 6.65 -18.42
N TYR A 230 4.33 6.83 -17.44
CA TYR A 230 2.97 7.32 -17.67
C TYR A 230 2.81 8.83 -17.43
N LEU A 231 3.91 9.57 -17.25
CA LEU A 231 3.90 11.02 -17.08
C LEU A 231 3.48 11.69 -18.40
N VAL A 232 2.35 12.38 -18.40
CA VAL A 232 1.94 13.23 -19.51
C VAL A 232 2.93 14.39 -19.61
N SER A 233 3.63 14.47 -20.74
CA SER A 233 4.73 15.42 -20.95
C SER A 233 4.98 15.66 -22.42
N SER A 234 5.56 16.81 -22.75
CA SER A 234 6.12 17.08 -24.08
C SER A 234 7.44 16.33 -24.35
N HIS A 235 7.98 15.63 -23.35
CA HIS A 235 9.25 14.89 -23.45
C HIS A 235 9.09 13.40 -23.09
N PRO A 236 8.21 12.64 -23.78
CA PRO A 236 7.93 11.25 -23.44
C PRO A 236 9.14 10.32 -23.64
N VAL A 237 10.03 10.63 -24.59
CA VAL A 237 11.27 9.86 -24.83
C VAL A 237 12.20 9.95 -23.63
N ASP A 238 12.49 11.17 -23.15
CA ASP A 238 13.36 11.39 -21.98
C ASP A 238 12.79 10.73 -20.73
N ASN A 239 11.47 10.81 -20.54
CA ASN A 239 10.78 10.15 -19.44
C ASN A 239 10.92 8.63 -19.50
N ASN A 240 10.76 8.02 -20.67
CA ASN A 240 10.93 6.57 -20.84
C ASN A 240 12.39 6.14 -20.62
N LEU A 241 13.38 6.94 -21.04
CA LEU A 241 14.79 6.68 -20.74
C LEU A 241 15.06 6.72 -19.23
N ARG A 242 14.52 7.73 -18.53
CA ARG A 242 14.60 7.80 -17.06
C ARG A 242 13.87 6.66 -16.38
N ALA A 243 12.72 6.23 -16.91
CA ALA A 243 11.98 5.09 -16.40
C ALA A 243 12.79 3.79 -16.52
N ILE A 244 13.39 3.53 -17.68
CA ILE A 244 14.28 2.39 -17.91
C ILE A 244 15.46 2.41 -16.93
N ALA A 245 16.09 3.56 -16.74
CA ALA A 245 17.17 3.70 -15.76
C ALA A 245 16.70 3.38 -14.33
N ALA A 246 15.52 3.84 -13.93
CA ALA A 246 14.96 3.54 -12.62
C ALA A 246 14.63 2.04 -12.47
N TYR A 247 14.05 1.39 -13.50
CA TYR A 247 13.86 -0.06 -13.48
C TYR A 247 15.19 -0.82 -13.38
N ASP A 248 16.23 -0.37 -14.09
CA ASP A 248 17.57 -0.96 -13.99
C ASP A 248 18.15 -0.85 -12.58
N GLU A 249 17.94 0.27 -11.88
CA GLU A 249 18.29 0.41 -10.47
C GLU A 249 17.52 -0.57 -9.57
N ALA A 250 16.21 -0.76 -9.80
CA ALA A 250 15.41 -1.73 -9.06
C ALA A 250 15.87 -3.19 -9.30
N LEU A 251 16.30 -3.50 -10.52
CA LEU A 251 16.81 -4.82 -10.92
C LEU A 251 18.20 -5.16 -10.36
N LYS A 252 18.92 -4.20 -9.77
CA LYS A 252 20.13 -4.49 -8.98
C LYS A 252 19.83 -5.28 -7.71
N VAL A 253 18.59 -5.18 -7.21
CA VAL A 253 18.13 -5.87 -5.99
C VAL A 253 17.16 -6.99 -6.36
N ARG A 254 16.19 -6.69 -7.22
CA ARG A 254 15.15 -7.64 -7.63
C ARG A 254 15.70 -8.62 -8.65
N ASN A 255 15.62 -9.91 -8.36
CA ASN A 255 16.11 -10.96 -9.26
C ASN A 255 15.18 -12.17 -9.28
N SER A 256 15.28 -12.98 -10.35
CA SER A 256 14.41 -14.14 -10.58
C SER A 256 14.55 -15.26 -9.55
N ARG A 257 15.63 -15.30 -8.77
CA ARG A 257 15.88 -16.32 -7.74
C ARG A 257 15.29 -15.92 -6.39
N ASP A 258 15.60 -14.71 -5.93
CA ASP A 258 15.34 -14.28 -4.55
C ASP A 258 14.02 -13.52 -4.41
N THR A 259 13.58 -12.82 -5.46
CA THR A 259 12.33 -12.02 -5.50
C THR A 259 11.65 -12.18 -6.87
N PRO A 260 11.24 -13.39 -7.26
CA PRO A 260 10.80 -13.70 -8.62
C PRO A 260 9.62 -12.83 -9.08
N LEU A 261 8.64 -12.59 -8.21
CA LEU A 261 7.45 -11.82 -8.55
C LEU A 261 7.76 -10.34 -8.72
N GLU A 262 8.55 -9.74 -7.84
CA GLU A 262 8.96 -8.35 -7.94
C GLU A 262 9.85 -8.13 -9.18
N TYR A 263 10.71 -9.10 -9.48
CA TYR A 263 11.53 -9.10 -10.69
C TYR A 263 10.66 -9.15 -11.95
N ALA A 264 9.71 -10.09 -12.04
CA ALA A 264 8.79 -10.22 -13.17
C ALA A 264 7.96 -8.95 -13.42
N ASN A 265 7.47 -8.32 -12.35
CA ASN A 265 6.79 -7.01 -12.43
C ASN A 265 7.73 -5.94 -13.00
N THR A 266 8.96 -5.85 -12.50
CA THR A 266 9.92 -4.82 -12.89
C THR A 266 10.34 -4.96 -14.36
N ILE A 267 10.64 -6.18 -14.83
CA ILE A 267 10.99 -6.40 -16.24
C ILE A 267 9.80 -6.19 -17.19
N SER A 268 8.56 -6.46 -16.74
CA SER A 268 7.35 -6.15 -17.52
C SER A 268 7.18 -4.63 -17.67
N ASN A 269 7.38 -3.87 -16.61
CA ASN A 269 7.31 -2.40 -16.66
C ASN A 269 8.42 -1.81 -17.53
N LYS A 270 9.62 -2.40 -17.47
CA LYS A 270 10.73 -2.03 -18.37
C LYS A 270 10.41 -2.36 -19.83
N ALA A 271 9.78 -3.49 -20.11
CA ALA A 271 9.32 -3.86 -21.44
C ALA A 271 8.27 -2.87 -21.98
N ASN A 272 7.34 -2.40 -21.15
CA ASN A 272 6.40 -1.33 -21.52
C ASN A 272 7.13 -0.04 -21.96
N ALA A 273 8.25 0.29 -21.31
CA ALA A 273 9.01 1.51 -21.65
C ALA A 273 9.77 1.31 -22.98
N LEU A 274 10.37 0.14 -23.17
CA LEU A 274 11.06 -0.23 -24.39
C LEU A 274 10.10 -0.27 -25.59
N PHE A 275 8.89 -0.79 -25.40
CA PHE A 275 7.85 -0.80 -26.43
C PHE A 275 7.59 0.59 -27.00
N ASN A 276 7.67 1.64 -26.17
CA ASN A 276 7.39 3.02 -26.58
C ASN A 276 8.66 3.83 -26.95
N LEU A 277 9.85 3.22 -26.94
CA LEU A 277 11.12 3.92 -27.14
C LEU A 277 11.68 3.65 -28.56
N PRO A 278 11.94 4.68 -29.39
CA PRO A 278 12.63 4.50 -30.66
C PRO A 278 14.03 3.90 -30.48
N ASP A 279 14.49 3.14 -31.48
CA ASP A 279 15.83 2.56 -31.49
C ASP A 279 16.92 3.63 -31.70
N ASP A 280 16.59 4.69 -32.44
CA ASP A 280 17.43 5.85 -32.70
C ASP A 280 16.72 7.11 -32.19
N LEU A 281 17.29 7.74 -31.16
CA LEU A 281 16.72 8.95 -30.55
C LEU A 281 16.82 10.17 -31.49
N GLU A 282 17.76 10.19 -32.43
CA GLU A 282 17.92 11.26 -33.41
C GLU A 282 16.99 11.06 -34.62
N LYS A 283 16.52 9.82 -34.84
CA LYS A 283 15.60 9.45 -35.94
C LYS A 283 14.45 8.56 -35.43
N PRO A 284 13.53 9.10 -34.61
CA PRO A 284 12.42 8.31 -34.06
C PRO A 284 11.54 7.63 -35.12
N GLU A 285 11.45 8.23 -36.31
CA GLU A 285 10.72 7.69 -37.45
C GLU A 285 11.29 6.39 -38.02
N ALA A 286 12.54 6.05 -37.68
CA ALA A 286 13.15 4.77 -38.05
C ALA A 286 12.56 3.57 -37.28
N GLY A 287 11.70 3.83 -36.29
CA GLY A 287 11.01 2.82 -35.50
C GLY A 287 11.84 2.27 -34.33
N ASN A 288 11.39 1.14 -33.80
CA ASN A 288 11.84 0.58 -32.52
C ASN A 288 12.00 -0.96 -32.56
N ALA A 289 12.30 -1.54 -33.73
CA ALA A 289 12.33 -2.99 -33.93
C ALA A 289 13.25 -3.75 -32.93
N LYS A 290 14.41 -3.19 -32.58
CA LYS A 290 15.32 -3.80 -31.60
C LYS A 290 14.74 -3.71 -30.20
N ASN A 291 14.13 -2.59 -29.83
CA ASN A 291 13.47 -2.44 -28.54
C ASN A 291 12.21 -3.30 -28.41
N LEU A 292 11.42 -3.49 -29.48
CA LEU A 292 10.30 -4.45 -29.50
C LEU A 292 10.77 -5.88 -29.24
N LEU A 293 11.88 -6.31 -29.86
CA LEU A 293 12.44 -7.65 -29.61
C LEU A 293 12.90 -7.82 -28.15
N LYS A 294 13.48 -6.78 -27.55
CA LYS A 294 13.83 -6.79 -26.12
C LYS A 294 12.59 -6.85 -25.23
N ALA A 295 11.58 -6.04 -25.53
CA ALA A 295 10.31 -6.02 -24.80
C ALA A 295 9.63 -7.40 -24.85
N TYR A 296 9.54 -8.01 -26.03
CA TYR A 296 9.03 -9.38 -26.21
C TYR A 296 9.73 -10.38 -25.30
N THR A 297 11.08 -10.35 -25.28
CA THR A 297 11.88 -11.24 -24.45
C THR A 297 11.56 -11.08 -22.96
N TYR A 298 11.49 -9.83 -22.48
CA TYR A 298 11.16 -9.55 -21.08
C TYR A 298 9.73 -9.96 -20.72
N TYR A 299 8.76 -9.74 -21.60
CA TYR A 299 7.40 -10.20 -21.36
C TYR A 299 7.30 -11.73 -21.31
N GLN A 300 7.99 -12.45 -22.20
CA GLN A 300 8.02 -13.92 -22.15
C GLN A 300 8.60 -14.44 -20.83
N GLU A 301 9.69 -13.83 -20.36
CA GLU A 301 10.31 -14.17 -19.07
C GLU A 301 9.35 -13.89 -17.91
N ALA A 302 8.74 -12.70 -17.86
CA ALA A 302 7.77 -12.34 -16.83
C ALA A 302 6.54 -13.24 -16.82
N TRP A 303 5.98 -13.54 -17.99
CA TRP A 303 4.85 -14.45 -18.16
C TRP A 303 5.15 -15.85 -17.60
N GLY A 304 6.34 -16.37 -17.90
CA GLY A 304 6.81 -17.65 -17.36
C GLY A 304 6.86 -17.65 -15.84
N ILE A 305 7.40 -16.58 -15.24
CA ILE A 305 7.49 -16.44 -13.78
C ILE A 305 6.10 -16.32 -13.15
N PHE A 306 5.22 -15.47 -13.68
CA PHE A 306 3.87 -15.30 -13.14
C PHE A 306 3.07 -16.61 -13.21
N THR A 307 3.17 -17.33 -14.32
CA THR A 307 2.51 -18.64 -14.50
C THR A 307 3.00 -19.67 -13.48
N GLN A 308 4.33 -19.78 -13.30
CA GLN A 308 4.92 -20.71 -12.32
C GLN A 308 4.51 -20.39 -10.87
N ASN A 309 4.26 -19.12 -10.56
CA ASN A 309 3.85 -18.65 -9.24
C ASN A 309 2.33 -18.46 -9.09
N GLN A 310 1.53 -19.00 -10.00
CA GLN A 310 0.06 -18.96 -9.97
C GLN A 310 -0.53 -17.53 -9.90
N GLN A 311 0.18 -16.55 -10.46
CA GLN A 311 -0.27 -15.16 -10.60
C GLN A 311 -1.07 -15.03 -11.89
N ILE A 312 -2.31 -15.54 -11.89
CA ILE A 312 -3.13 -15.72 -13.09
C ILE A 312 -3.41 -14.38 -13.78
N GLU A 313 -3.89 -13.37 -13.04
CA GLU A 313 -4.25 -12.06 -13.60
C GLU A 313 -3.04 -11.34 -14.22
N GLN A 314 -1.89 -11.40 -13.55
CA GLN A 314 -0.65 -10.82 -14.06
C GLN A 314 -0.15 -11.58 -15.29
N ALA A 315 -0.24 -12.92 -15.30
CA ALA A 315 0.11 -13.73 -16.46
C ALA A 315 -0.79 -13.40 -17.67
N GLU A 316 -2.09 -13.22 -17.47
CA GLU A 316 -3.01 -12.83 -18.55
C GLU A 316 -2.69 -11.43 -19.09
N THR A 317 -2.40 -10.47 -18.20
CA THR A 317 -2.01 -9.11 -18.58
C THR A 317 -0.74 -9.12 -19.44
N VAL A 318 0.28 -9.87 -19.03
CA VAL A 318 1.54 -9.97 -19.79
C VAL A 318 1.32 -10.75 -21.10
N ALA A 319 0.47 -11.77 -21.11
CA ALA A 319 0.15 -12.50 -22.34
C ALA A 319 -0.50 -11.58 -23.41
N GLN A 320 -1.34 -10.63 -22.99
CA GLN A 320 -1.86 -9.62 -23.89
C GLN A 320 -0.75 -8.71 -24.43
N ALA A 321 0.14 -8.23 -23.56
CA ALA A 321 1.27 -7.40 -23.99
C ALA A 321 2.20 -8.12 -24.99
N ILE A 322 2.37 -9.44 -24.85
CA ILE A 322 3.10 -10.28 -25.84
C ILE A 322 2.42 -10.21 -27.21
N GLN A 323 1.10 -10.36 -27.27
CA GLN A 323 0.34 -10.29 -28.52
C GLN A 323 0.45 -8.91 -29.17
N ASP A 324 0.40 -7.85 -28.36
CA ASP A 324 0.50 -6.47 -28.85
C ASP A 324 1.90 -6.21 -29.47
N VAL A 325 2.96 -6.71 -28.85
CA VAL A 325 4.33 -6.63 -29.40
C VAL A 325 4.46 -7.43 -30.69
N GLU A 326 3.90 -8.63 -30.77
CA GLU A 326 3.94 -9.44 -31.99
C GLU A 326 3.18 -8.77 -33.15
N ALA A 327 2.08 -8.08 -32.86
CA ALA A 327 1.34 -7.32 -33.86
C ALA A 327 2.17 -6.14 -34.39
N GLU A 328 2.77 -5.35 -33.49
CA GLU A 328 3.60 -4.20 -33.88
C GLU A 328 4.83 -4.62 -34.70
N MET A 329 5.48 -5.72 -34.31
CA MET A 329 6.62 -6.27 -35.04
C MET A 329 6.27 -6.71 -36.47
N ARG A 330 5.03 -7.13 -36.73
CA ARG A 330 4.58 -7.47 -38.10
C ARG A 330 4.35 -6.23 -38.95
N VAL A 331 3.77 -5.18 -38.38
CA VAL A 331 3.52 -3.91 -39.08
C VAL A 331 4.83 -3.26 -39.55
N GLY A 332 5.91 -3.37 -38.77
CA GLY A 332 7.23 -2.84 -39.15
C GLY A 332 7.98 -3.62 -40.23
N MET A 333 7.45 -4.78 -40.69
CA MET A 333 8.06 -5.59 -41.77
C MET A 333 7.40 -5.41 -43.14
N ASP A 334 6.23 -4.78 -43.20
CA ASP A 334 5.46 -4.48 -44.42
C ASP A 334 5.75 -3.06 -44.96
#